data_AF-A0A6B3E2H0-F1
#
_entry.id   AF-A0A6B3E2H0-F1
#
_cell.length_a   1.000
_cell.length_b   1.000
_cell.length_c   1.000
_cell.angle_alpha   90.00
_cell.angle_beta   90.00
_cell.angle_gamma   90.00
#
_symmetry.space_group_name_H-M   'P 1'
#
loop_
_entity.id
_entity.type
_entity.pdbx_description
1 polymer ?
#
loop_
_entity_poly.entity_id
_entity_poly.type
_entity_poly.pdbx_seq_one_letter_code
_entity_poly.pdbx_strand_id
1 'polypeptide(L)' 'PGAPPVAELAALGVARVSAGSGIAEAAYAVVARAARELLDAGTYGAVTDALPYGELNALLRAER' A
#
# COMPACT_ATOMS: atom_id res chain seq x y z
N PRO A 1 7.97 1.28 11.46
CA PRO A 1 7.11 0.45 12.33
C PRO A 1 7.69 0.39 13.77
N GLY A 2 6.92 0.90 14.73
CA GLY A 2 7.31 0.93 16.15
C GLY A 2 6.14 1.23 17.09
N ALA A 3 4.91 1.28 16.55
CA ALA A 3 3.70 1.41 17.34
C ALA A 3 3.12 0.01 17.62
N PRO A 4 2.44 -0.20 18.75
CA PRO A 4 1.71 -1.43 19.02
C PRO A 4 0.67 -1.74 17.93
N PRO A 5 0.27 -3.02 17.76
CA PRO A 5 -0.84 -3.40 16.91
C PRO A 5 -2.12 -2.60 17.19
N VAL A 6 -2.92 -2.35 16.15
CA VAL A 6 -4.20 -1.60 16.27
C VAL A 6 -5.12 -2.22 17.33
N ALA A 7 -5.17 -3.55 17.43
CA ALA A 7 -5.96 -4.25 18.44
C ALA A 7 -5.51 -3.97 19.87
N GLU A 8 -4.19 -3.86 20.13
CA GLU A 8 -3.66 -3.51 21.44
C GLU A 8 -3.97 -2.05 21.80
N LEU A 9 -3.83 -1.14 20.82
CA LEU A 9 -4.24 0.26 20.99
C LEU A 9 -5.72 0.36 21.35
N ALA A 10 -6.58 -0.43 20.69
CA ALA A 10 -8.01 -0.48 20.99
C ALA A 10 -8.29 -1.01 22.41
N ALA A 11 -7.59 -2.06 22.84
CA ALA A 11 -7.70 -2.60 24.20
C ALA A 11 -7.28 -1.59 25.29
N LEU A 12 -6.36 -0.67 24.96
CA LEU A 12 -5.96 0.45 25.81
C LEU A 12 -6.93 1.64 25.77
N GLY A 13 -8.03 1.56 25.03
CA GLY A 13 -9.06 2.61 24.94
C GLY A 13 -8.77 3.70 23.91
N VAL A 14 -7.85 3.48 22.97
CA VAL A 14 -7.59 4.44 21.88
C VAL A 14 -8.80 4.53 20.96
N ALA A 15 -9.37 5.73 20.82
CA ALA A 15 -10.56 5.96 20.02
C ALA A 15 -10.30 6.11 18.51
N ARG A 16 -9.06 6.44 18.11
CA ARG A 16 -8.69 6.64 16.70
C ARG A 16 -7.21 6.36 16.46
N VAL A 17 -6.91 5.62 15.39
CA VAL A 17 -5.56 5.41 14.87
C VAL A 17 -5.45 6.06 13.49
N SER A 18 -4.31 6.69 13.21
CA SER A 18 -3.99 7.25 11.89
C SER A 18 -2.69 6.66 11.38
N ALA A 19 -2.62 6.42 10.06
CA ALA A 19 -1.39 5.99 9.40
C ALA A 19 -0.50 7.18 8.97
N GLY A 20 -0.95 8.43 9.14
CA GLY A 20 -0.28 9.60 8.57
C GLY A 20 -0.09 9.44 7.05
N SER A 21 1.10 9.76 6.55
CA SER A 21 1.52 9.54 5.16
C SER A 21 1.94 8.10 4.85
N GLY A 22 1.96 7.19 5.84
CA GLY A 22 2.64 5.90 5.72
C GLY A 22 2.13 4.99 4.60
N ILE A 23 0.84 5.04 4.27
CA ILE A 23 0.27 4.26 3.14
C ILE A 23 0.80 4.78 1.81
N ALA A 24 0.83 6.11 1.63
CA ALA A 24 1.34 6.72 0.40
C ALA A 24 2.85 6.47 0.24
N GLU A 25 3.62 6.60 1.31
CA GLU A 25 5.06 6.29 1.32
C GLU A 25 5.32 4.82 0.95
N ALA A 26 4.53 3.89 1.48
CA ALA A 26 4.63 2.46 1.16
C ALA A 26 4.34 2.20 -0.34
N ALA A 27 3.33 2.84 -0.92
CA ALA A 27 3.05 2.76 -2.35
C ALA A 27 4.21 3.29 -3.18
N TYR A 28 4.79 4.43 -2.81
CA TYR A 28 5.97 4.98 -3.50
C TYR A 28 7.22 4.09 -3.39
N ALA A 29 7.36 3.31 -2.32
CA ALA A 29 8.45 2.33 -2.24
C ALA A 29 8.30 1.23 -3.31
N VAL A 30 7.07 0.80 -3.65
CA VAL A 30 6.82 -0.12 -4.77
C VAL A 30 7.18 0.55 -6.10
N VAL A 31 6.73 1.79 -6.32
CA VAL A 31 7.05 2.58 -7.51
C VAL A 31 8.57 2.70 -7.70
N ALA A 32 9.31 3.04 -6.64
CA ALA A 32 10.75 3.19 -6.69
C ALA A 32 11.46 1.86 -7.02
N ARG A 33 10.99 0.73 -6.48
CA ARG A 33 11.54 -0.60 -6.82
C ARG A 33 11.26 -0.97 -8.28
N ALA A 34 10.02 -0.80 -8.74
CA ALA A 34 9.65 -1.10 -10.12
C ALA A 34 10.42 -0.23 -11.12
N ALA A 35 10.55 1.08 -10.84
CA ALA A 35 11.32 1.98 -11.69
C ALA A 35 12.80 1.56 -11.81
N ARG A 36 13.44 1.19 -10.70
CA ARG A 36 14.83 0.70 -10.72
C ARG A 36 14.95 -0.62 -11.46
N GLU A 37 14.06 -1.57 -11.22
CA GLU A 37 14.08 -2.86 -11.92
C GLU A 37 13.95 -2.69 -13.44
N LEU A 38 13.02 -1.84 -13.88
CA LEU A 38 12.84 -1.55 -15.31
C LEU A 38 14.08 -0.91 -15.94
N LEU A 39 14.75 0.00 -15.22
CA LEU A 39 15.93 0.70 -15.71
C LEU A 39 17.19 -0.17 -15.71
N ASP A 40 17.40 -0.95 -14.65
CA ASP A 40 18.65 -1.66 -14.42
C ASP A 40 18.61 -3.09 -15.01
N ALA A 41 17.52 -3.83 -14.74
CA ALA A 41 17.38 -5.24 -15.11
C ALA A 41 16.47 -5.47 -16.32
N GLY A 42 15.58 -4.53 -16.64
CA GLY A 42 14.63 -4.64 -17.74
C GLY A 42 13.54 -5.70 -17.51
N THR A 43 13.22 -6.00 -16.25
CA THR A 43 12.23 -7.02 -15.86
C THR A 43 11.02 -6.40 -15.14
N TYR A 44 9.98 -7.21 -14.87
CA TYR A 44 8.67 -6.76 -14.38
C TYR A 44 8.25 -7.39 -13.04
N GLY A 45 9.19 -7.98 -12.29
CA GLY A 45 8.93 -8.69 -11.04
C GLY A 45 8.22 -7.84 -9.98
N ALA A 46 8.63 -6.57 -9.81
CA ALA A 46 8.08 -5.68 -8.79
C ALA A 46 6.60 -5.33 -8.99
N VAL A 47 6.01 -5.64 -10.16
CA VAL A 47 4.60 -5.37 -10.48
C VAL A 47 3.76 -6.63 -10.66
N THR A 48 4.31 -7.84 -10.44
CA THR A 48 3.57 -9.10 -10.65
C THR A 48 2.37 -9.25 -9.72
N ASP A 49 2.44 -8.64 -8.53
CA ASP A 49 1.40 -8.70 -7.50
C ASP A 49 0.47 -7.47 -7.55
N ALA A 50 0.46 -6.73 -8.67
CA ALA A 50 -0.42 -5.59 -8.83
C ALA A 50 -1.90 -6.04 -8.90
N LEU A 51 -2.80 -5.21 -8.36
CA LEU A 51 -4.24 -5.43 -8.50
C LEU A 51 -4.62 -5.52 -9.99
N PRO A 52 -5.38 -6.54 -10.42
CA PRO A 52 -5.88 -6.63 -11.77
C PRO A 52 -6.66 -5.38 -12.16
N TYR A 53 -6.49 -4.92 -13.40
CA TYR A 53 -7.12 -3.68 -13.87
C TYR A 53 -8.65 -3.68 -13.74
N GLY A 54 -9.29 -4.84 -13.93
CA GLY A 54 -10.73 -5.01 -13.73
C GLY A 54 -11.16 -4.84 -12.27
N GLU A 55 -10.36 -5.33 -11.33
CA GLU A 55 -10.61 -5.17 -9.89
C GLU A 55 -10.44 -3.72 -9.47
N LEU A 56 -9.37 -3.06 -9.93
CA LEU A 56 -9.15 -1.63 -9.68
C LEU A 56 -10.32 -0.78 -10.21
N ASN A 57 -10.78 -1.07 -11.42
CA ASN A 57 -11.95 -0.39 -11.99
C ASN A 57 -13.22 -0.65 -11.17
N ALA A 58 -13.44 -1.87 -10.68
CA ALA A 58 -14.61 -2.16 -9.86
C ALA A 58 -14.60 -1.35 -8.55
N LEU A 59 -13.44 -1.24 -7.89
CA LEU A 59 -13.25 -0.43 -6.69
C LEU A 59 -13.52 1.06 -6.94
N LEU A 60 -13.09 1.59 -8.09
CA LEU A 60 -13.24 3.01 -8.43
C LEU A 60 -14.61 3.36 -9.03
N ARG A 61 -15.30 2.39 -9.64
CA ARG A 61 -16.65 2.53 -10.18
C ARG A 61 -17.74 2.27 -9.16
N ALA A 62 -17.44 1.60 -8.05
CA ALA A 62 -18.38 1.43 -6.96
C ALA A 62 -18.86 2.82 -6.53
N GLU A 63 -20.06 3.18 -6.99
CA GLU A 63 -20.77 4.35 -6.51
C GLU A 63 -20.94 4.21 -5.01
N ARG A 64 -20.73 5.31 -4.29
CA ARG A 64 -21.01 5.40 -2.86
C ARG A 64 -22.42 4.92 -2.51
#